data_AF-A0A6A5K3Z5-F1
#
_entry.id   AF-A0A6A5K3Z5-F1
#
_cell.length_a   1.000
_cell.length_b   1.000
_cell.length_c   1.000
_cell.angle_alpha   90.00
_cell.angle_beta   90.00
_cell.angle_gamma   90.00
#
_symmetry.space_group_name_H-M   'P 1'
#
loop_
_entity.id
_entity.type
_entity.pdbx_description
1 polymer ?
#
loop_
_entity_poly.entity_id
_entity_poly.type
_entity_poly.pdbx_seq_one_letter_code
_entity_poly.pdbx_strand_id
1 'polypeptide(L)' 'MCYQVVERFSVCRCLYYKHAIDPCAAHGQRGHMVQEKTVLVGYACSTHSSHR' A
#
# COMPACT_ATOMS: atom_id res chain seq x y z
N MET A 1 6.12 13.20 -8.63
CA MET A 1 5.51 12.65 -7.40
C MET A 1 5.99 11.21 -7.32
N CYS A 2 6.61 10.79 -6.21
CA CYS A 2 6.92 9.37 -6.03
C CYS A 2 5.67 8.63 -5.62
N TYR A 3 5.53 7.39 -6.06
CA TYR A 3 4.39 6.56 -5.70
C TYR A 3 4.83 5.39 -4.84
N GLN A 4 3.99 4.98 -3.91
CA GLN A 4 4.18 3.75 -3.18
C GLN A 4 2.90 2.93 -3.24
N VAL A 5 2.97 1.77 -3.87
CA VAL A 5 1.82 0.85 -3.93
C VAL A 5 1.72 0.12 -2.59
N VAL A 6 0.54 0.14 -2.01
CA VAL A 6 0.22 -0.58 -0.77
C VAL A 6 -0.95 -1.51 -1.05
N GLU A 7 -0.70 -2.80 -0.95
CA GLU A 7 -1.73 -3.81 -1.11
C GLU A 7 -2.40 -4.08 0.23
N ARG A 8 -3.73 -4.05 0.25
CA ARG A 8 -4.55 -4.29 1.45
C ARG A 8 -5.70 -5.22 1.16
N PHE A 9 -6.15 -5.95 2.17
CA PHE A 9 -7.34 -6.78 2.06
C PHE A 9 -8.62 -5.96 1.86
N SER A 10 -9.53 -6.44 1.01
CA SER A 10 -10.74 -5.69 0.65
C SER A 10 -11.66 -5.43 1.84
N VAL A 11 -11.85 -6.39 2.74
CA VAL A 11 -12.77 -6.27 3.88
C VAL A 11 -12.09 -5.62 5.09
N CYS A 12 -10.98 -6.18 5.57
CA CYS A 12 -10.38 -5.74 6.84
C CYS A 12 -9.33 -4.63 6.67
N ARG A 13 -8.97 -4.25 5.44
CA ARG A 13 -7.91 -3.26 5.12
C ARG A 13 -6.54 -3.58 5.72
N CYS A 14 -6.33 -4.77 6.29
CA CYS A 14 -5.02 -5.20 6.77
C CYS A 14 -4.00 -5.12 5.64
N LEU A 15 -2.77 -4.76 5.98
CA LEU A 15 -1.66 -4.75 5.03
C LEU A 15 -1.43 -6.17 4.50
N TYR A 16 -1.48 -6.32 3.19
CA TYR A 16 -1.03 -7.51 2.51
C TYR A 16 0.46 -7.36 2.16
N TYR A 17 0.80 -6.27 1.47
CA TYR A 17 2.17 -5.99 1.06
C TYR A 17 2.41 -4.48 0.87
N LYS A 18 3.60 -4.00 1.22
CA LYS A 18 4.03 -2.62 0.98
C LYS A 18 5.20 -2.64 -0.01
N HIS A 19 4.98 -2.14 -1.22
CA HIS A 19 6.01 -2.08 -2.25
C HIS A 19 7.07 -1.03 -1.93
N ALA A 20 8.23 -1.15 -2.58
CA ALA A 20 9.22 -0.07 -2.60
C ALA A 20 8.61 1.20 -3.22
N ILE A 21 9.18 2.34 -2.86
CA ILE A 21 8.81 3.62 -3.46
C ILE A 21 9.32 3.62 -4.90
N ASP A 22 8.46 3.97 -5.84
CA ASP A 22 8.83 4.26 -7.23
C ASP A 22 9.35 5.72 -7.29
N PRO A 23 10.67 5.91 -7.45
CA PRO A 23 11.28 7.23 -7.40
C PRO A 23 11.00 7.99 -8.70
N CYS A 24 10.45 9.19 -8.58
CA CYS A 24 10.41 10.14 -9.70
C CYS A 24 11.69 10.97 -9.77
N ALA A 25 11.88 11.74 -10.85
CA ALA A 25 13.07 12.58 -11.05
C ALA A 25 13.33 13.63 -9.94
N ALA A 26 12.31 14.01 -9.17
CA ALA A 26 12.43 14.94 -8.04
C ALA A 26 12.59 14.24 -6.69
N HIS A 27 12.83 12.92 -6.66
CA HIS A 27 13.01 12.17 -5.42
C HIS A 27 14.16 12.76 -4.58
N GLY A 28 13.93 12.96 -3.28
CA GLY A 28 14.89 13.56 -2.35
C GLY A 28 14.94 15.10 -2.35
N GLN A 29 14.19 15.78 -3.22
CA GLN A 29 14.08 17.24 -3.17
C GLN A 29 13.26 17.69 -1.95
N ARG A 30 13.57 18.88 -1.42
CA ARG A 30 12.88 19.43 -0.25
C ARG A 30 11.41 19.72 -0.60
N GLY A 31 10.48 19.30 0.26
CA GLY A 31 9.04 19.40 -0.01
C GLY A 31 8.49 18.34 -0.98
N HIS A 32 9.30 17.35 -1.36
CA HIS A 32 8.85 16.22 -2.15
C HIS A 32 7.98 15.27 -1.33
N MET A 33 6.78 14.95 -1.82
CA MET A 33 5.85 14.02 -1.17
C MET A 33 5.78 12.68 -1.90
N VAL A 34 5.71 11.60 -1.11
CA VAL A 34 5.39 10.26 -1.61
C VAL A 34 3.88 10.06 -1.49
N GLN A 35 3.24 9.70 -2.59
CA GLN A 35 1.82 9.39 -2.61
C GLN A 35 1.60 7.87 -2.48
N GLU A 36 0.89 7.45 -1.44
CA GLU A 36 0.47 6.06 -1.31
C GLU A 36 -0.71 5.76 -2.24
N LYS A 37 -0.61 4.68 -3.01
CA LYS A 37 -1.70 4.14 -3.83
C LYS A 37 -2.13 2.80 -3.25
N THR A 38 -3.32 2.77 -2.66
CA THR A 38 -3.86 1.52 -2.11
C THR A 38 -4.50 0.69 -3.20
N VAL A 39 -4.10 -0.58 -3.29
CA VAL A 39 -4.73 -1.59 -4.14
C VAL A 39 -5.38 -2.64 -3.24
N LEU A 40 -6.61 -3.01 -3.55
CA LEU A 40 -7.34 -4.01 -2.80
C LEU A 40 -7.07 -5.39 -3.38
N VAL A 41 -6.58 -6.29 -2.54
CA VAL A 41 -6.21 -7.66 -2.93
C VAL A 41 -6.85 -8.66 -1.98
N GLY A 42 -7.45 -9.72 -2.52
CA GLY A 42 -8.10 -10.76 -1.72
C GLY A 42 -9.28 -10.27 -0.85
N TYR A 43 -9.90 -11.20 -0.13
CA TYR A 43 -11.08 -10.95 0.69
C TYR A 43 -10.72 -10.45 2.10
N ALA A 44 -10.07 -11.31 2.91
CA ALA A 44 -9.67 -11.03 4.29
C ALA A 44 -8.31 -11.67 4.60
N CYS A 45 -7.56 -11.12 5.56
CA CYS A 45 -6.31 -11.72 6.02
C CYS A 45 -6.56 -13.00 6.84
N SER A 46 -5.52 -13.79 7.10
CA SER A 46 -5.62 -15.04 7.87
C SER A 46 -6.29 -14.85 9.23
N THR A 47 -5.97 -13.79 9.95
CA THR A 47 -6.59 -13.45 11.25
C THR A 47 -8.09 -13.17 11.12
N HIS A 48 -8.52 -12.42 10.10
CA HIS A 48 -9.92 -12.04 9.92
C HIS A 48 -10.73 -13.05 9.10
N SER A 49 -10.08 -14.00 8.44
CA SER A 49 -10.73 -15.11 7.74
C SER A 49 -11.05 -16.29 8.67
N SER A 50 -10.45 -16.34 9.86
CA SER A 50 -10.61 -17.45 10.82
C SER A 50 -11.87 -17.34 11.68
N HIS A 51 -12.58 -16.21 11.67
CA HIS A 51 -13.81 -15.99 12.43
C HIS A 51 -15.08 -16.37 11.65
N ARG A 52 -15.01 -17.41 10.81
CA ARG A 52 -16.17 -17.91 10.06
C ARG A 52 -17.04 -18.83 10.90
#